data_AF-A0A372ZMG8-F1
#
_entry.id   AF-A0A372ZMG8-F1
#
_cell.length_a   1.000
_cell.length_b   1.000
_cell.length_c   1.000
_cell.angle_alpha   90.00
_cell.angle_beta   90.00
_cell.angle_gamma   90.00
#
_symmetry.space_group_name_H-M   'P 1'
#
loop_
_entity.id
_entity.type
_entity.pdbx_description
1 polymer ?
#
loop_
_entity_poly.entity_id
_entity_poly.type
_entity_poly.pdbx_seq_one_letter_code
_entity_poly.pdbx_strand_id
1 'polypeptide(L)'
;MRTEEHRWPIAGGRAIAVTGLGAALTASADTVSTAGSAPPEGATKAPPQARFLAGARRRASDPSRSSGGSTIGSPMSRKSRSRSRRAGVLTAVLAAGALSTLGTAPAGAVVGDAAAAGASATTARLVIGDSLRGCTGALVDQLWVISAASCFSDDPAQPQALAAGAPKWKTTATVGATSTQVVELVPGQGRDLVMARLATPVQGVTPLTVGTSAPVAGQSLTVTGFGRTKTEWVPPQAHTGSFSLDTVSATGVGITGTGGAAVCKGDTGAPVVREVNGKAALVGVISRSWQGGCLDTPAGETRTGAYATRVDDLAAWVSAQTSRSYEILNPASGRCLNLKGAGPTWPNNTEIIAWDCTLGANNEKFQLTPDGLLRNPASNRCLNVAGAGPWNNGNPVILFDCVASAGNEKFEWTADGQLRNPASNRCLNVFGAGPWANGTPIVLWDCVASAGNEKFQLVADNEIPHPVGRIKNPASDRCLNISGAGPTWPNSTPIILFDCNGQNNELFQLTADGQLYNYTSNRCLNVAGAGPWNNGNSVILFDCVASAGNEKFEWTAEGQLRNPASNRCLNVAGAGPVWNNETPIVLWDCTGDPNEKFQLIAVQA
;
A
#
# COMPACT_ATOMS: atom_id res chain seq x y z
N MET A 1 -4.13 50.00 27.36
CA MET A 1 -4.09 51.44 27.06
C MET A 1 -3.73 51.62 25.59
N ARG A 2 -4.53 52.44 24.90
CA ARG A 2 -4.35 53.02 23.55
C ARG A 2 -4.36 52.09 22.34
N THR A 3 -5.58 51.98 21.83
CA THR A 3 -6.00 52.00 20.43
C THR A 3 -5.44 53.18 19.63
N GLU A 4 -5.17 52.99 18.34
CA GLU A 4 -5.19 54.07 17.33
C GLU A 4 -6.13 53.70 16.19
N GLU A 5 -7.07 54.61 15.93
CA GLU A 5 -7.99 54.70 14.80
C GLU A 5 -7.45 55.67 13.75
N HIS A 6 -8.04 55.63 12.54
CA HIS A 6 -8.43 56.74 11.63
C HIS A 6 -8.14 56.36 10.17
N ARG A 7 -8.92 56.69 9.12
CA ARG A 7 -10.25 57.29 8.86
C ARG A 7 -10.44 57.21 7.32
N TRP A 8 -11.62 56.76 6.83
CA TRP A 8 -12.51 57.27 5.74
C TRP A 8 -11.94 57.90 4.42
N PRO A 9 -12.63 57.84 3.24
CA PRO A 9 -14.04 58.26 3.10
C PRO A 9 -14.96 57.60 2.05
N ILE A 10 -16.23 58.00 2.16
CA ILE A 10 -17.43 57.72 1.36
C ILE A 10 -17.58 58.75 0.24
N ALA A 11 -18.05 58.32 -0.93
CA ALA A 11 -18.93 59.05 -1.85
C ALA A 11 -19.66 57.97 -2.67
N GLY A 12 -20.92 58.01 -3.09
CA GLY A 12 -21.96 59.03 -3.21
C GLY A 12 -22.90 58.45 -4.31
N GLY A 13 -24.20 58.32 -4.03
CA GLY A 13 -25.10 57.46 -4.80
C GLY A 13 -25.60 57.98 -6.15
N ARG A 14 -26.39 57.13 -6.83
CA ARG A 14 -27.52 57.52 -7.69
C ARG A 14 -28.41 56.32 -8.00
N ALA A 15 -29.69 56.46 -7.67
CA ALA A 15 -30.79 55.61 -8.12
C ALA A 15 -31.31 56.11 -9.48
N ILE A 16 -31.71 55.20 -10.36
CA ILE A 16 -32.59 55.49 -11.50
C ILE A 16 -33.71 54.44 -11.54
N ALA A 17 -34.91 54.97 -11.76
CA ALA A 17 -36.21 54.34 -11.65
C ALA A 17 -36.61 53.48 -12.85
N VAL A 18 -37.60 52.65 -12.56
CA VAL A 18 -38.42 51.80 -13.43
C VAL A 18 -39.31 52.64 -14.36
N THR A 19 -39.43 52.22 -15.62
CA THR A 19 -40.62 52.45 -16.48
C THR A 19 -40.85 51.24 -17.36
N GLY A 20 -42.07 50.69 -17.31
CA GLY A 20 -42.52 49.58 -18.15
C GLY A 20 -43.26 50.02 -19.41
N LEU A 21 -43.45 49.06 -20.32
CA LEU A 21 -44.42 48.93 -21.43
C LEU A 21 -44.19 47.50 -21.95
N GLY A 22 -45.13 46.56 -22.06
CA GLY A 22 -46.56 46.66 -22.29
C GLY A 22 -46.84 46.47 -23.79
N ALA A 23 -47.04 45.23 -24.27
CA ALA A 23 -48.05 44.85 -25.28
C ALA A 23 -47.85 43.40 -25.76
N ALA A 24 -48.94 42.64 -25.66
CA ALA A 24 -49.16 41.33 -26.25
C ALA A 24 -49.41 41.43 -27.77
N LEU A 25 -49.12 40.34 -28.50
CA LEU A 25 -49.82 40.00 -29.74
C LEU A 25 -49.89 38.47 -29.88
N THR A 26 -51.11 38.02 -30.13
CA THR A 26 -51.64 36.66 -30.23
C THR A 26 -51.56 36.07 -31.64
N ALA A 27 -51.60 34.73 -31.69
CA ALA A 27 -52.03 33.86 -32.81
C ALA A 27 -51.12 33.84 -34.05
N SER A 28 -50.77 32.69 -34.63
CA SER A 28 -51.74 31.76 -35.24
C SER A 28 -51.13 30.36 -35.43
N ALA A 29 -51.96 29.34 -35.24
CA ALA A 29 -51.73 27.99 -35.72
C ALA A 29 -52.01 27.92 -37.23
N ASP A 30 -51.29 27.06 -37.94
CA ASP A 30 -51.85 26.36 -39.10
C ASP A 30 -51.09 25.05 -39.41
N THR A 31 -51.86 24.18 -40.03
CA THR A 31 -51.84 22.72 -40.10
C THR A 31 -50.94 22.08 -41.16
N VAL A 32 -50.49 20.85 -40.85
CA VAL A 32 -50.49 19.60 -41.66
C VAL A 32 -49.91 19.62 -43.09
N SER A 33 -48.91 18.75 -43.33
CA SER A 33 -48.92 17.85 -44.50
C SER A 33 -48.01 16.63 -44.31
N THR A 34 -48.59 15.46 -44.58
CA THR A 34 -48.01 14.11 -44.63
C THR A 34 -47.42 13.78 -46.01
N ALA A 35 -46.26 13.11 -46.04
CA ALA A 35 -45.81 12.11 -47.03
C ALA A 35 -44.43 11.60 -46.55
N GLY A 36 -44.10 10.32 -46.37
CA GLY A 36 -44.51 9.11 -47.06
C GLY A 36 -43.43 8.71 -48.06
N SER A 37 -42.46 7.86 -47.69
CA SER A 37 -41.67 6.98 -48.60
C SER A 37 -40.71 6.08 -47.81
N ALA A 38 -40.79 4.78 -48.07
CA ALA A 38 -40.03 3.67 -47.49
C ALA A 38 -38.72 3.39 -48.32
N PRO A 39 -37.89 2.36 -47.98
CA PRO A 39 -36.43 2.36 -48.12
C PRO A 39 -35.90 1.67 -49.39
N PRO A 40 -34.55 1.54 -49.52
CA PRO A 40 -33.97 0.42 -50.27
C PRO A 40 -33.09 -0.50 -49.41
N GLU A 41 -33.29 -1.81 -49.60
CA GLU A 41 -32.36 -2.90 -49.30
C GLU A 41 -31.19 -2.94 -50.29
N GLY A 42 -30.04 -3.53 -49.91
CA GLY A 42 -28.98 -3.85 -50.88
C GLY A 42 -27.58 -4.27 -50.37
N ALA A 43 -27.49 -5.47 -49.78
CA ALA A 43 -26.45 -6.50 -49.99
C ALA A 43 -24.91 -6.23 -49.92
N THR A 44 -24.28 -7.00 -49.00
CA THR A 44 -23.05 -7.83 -49.14
C THR A 44 -21.65 -7.21 -49.36
N LYS A 45 -20.71 -7.46 -48.41
CA LYS A 45 -19.49 -8.30 -48.58
C LYS A 45 -18.57 -8.24 -47.36
N ALA A 46 -18.16 -9.41 -46.86
CA ALA A 46 -17.06 -9.59 -45.90
C ALA A 46 -15.74 -9.95 -46.64
N PRO A 47 -14.55 -9.68 -46.06
CA PRO A 47 -13.29 -10.26 -46.51
C PRO A 47 -12.66 -11.26 -45.50
N PRO A 48 -11.64 -12.04 -45.92
CA PRO A 48 -11.59 -13.48 -45.63
C PRO A 48 -10.51 -13.94 -44.65
N GLN A 49 -10.69 -15.17 -44.16
CA GLN A 49 -9.69 -15.97 -43.45
C GLN A 49 -8.75 -16.70 -44.42
N ALA A 50 -7.46 -16.77 -44.09
CA ALA A 50 -6.47 -17.59 -44.78
C ALA A 50 -6.14 -18.85 -43.95
N ARG A 51 -6.51 -20.02 -44.48
CA ARG A 51 -5.96 -21.34 -44.12
C ARG A 51 -4.99 -21.76 -45.23
N PHE A 52 -3.77 -22.13 -44.87
CA PHE A 52 -2.87 -22.87 -45.75
C PHE A 52 -2.89 -24.36 -45.41
N LEU A 53 -3.04 -25.18 -46.45
CA LEU A 53 -3.12 -26.64 -46.42
C LEU A 53 -1.74 -27.29 -46.52
N ALA A 54 -1.72 -28.52 -46.00
CA ALA A 54 -0.62 -29.46 -45.94
C ALA A 54 -0.07 -29.92 -47.30
N GLY A 55 1.20 -30.35 -47.29
CA GLY A 55 1.82 -31.17 -48.33
C GLY A 55 2.49 -32.40 -47.69
N ALA A 56 1.93 -33.57 -47.94
CA ALA A 56 2.42 -34.87 -47.50
C ALA A 56 3.59 -35.40 -48.35
N ARG A 57 4.46 -36.25 -47.77
CA ARG A 57 5.12 -37.39 -48.45
C ARG A 57 5.66 -38.42 -47.43
N ARG A 58 5.05 -39.62 -47.47
CA ARG A 58 5.53 -41.03 -47.38
C ARG A 58 7.02 -41.23 -46.95
N ARG A 59 7.43 -42.25 -46.20
CA ARG A 59 7.13 -43.71 -46.28
C ARG A 59 7.81 -44.45 -45.09
N ALA A 60 7.31 -45.67 -44.83
CA ALA A 60 7.58 -46.61 -43.74
C ALA A 60 9.03 -47.09 -43.49
N SER A 61 9.32 -47.49 -42.25
CA SER A 61 9.97 -48.78 -41.88
C SER A 61 9.78 -49.10 -40.39
N ASP A 62 9.32 -50.33 -40.11
CA ASP A 62 9.12 -51.01 -38.81
C ASP A 62 10.39 -51.91 -38.54
N PRO A 63 10.46 -52.86 -37.58
CA PRO A 63 10.23 -52.90 -36.12
C PRO A 63 11.40 -53.55 -35.33
N SER A 64 11.34 -53.60 -33.99
CA SER A 64 11.64 -54.81 -33.14
C SER A 64 11.46 -54.49 -31.64
N ARG A 65 10.52 -55.14 -30.93
CA ARG A 65 10.66 -56.34 -30.04
C ARG A 65 11.56 -56.07 -28.82
N SER A 66 11.22 -56.40 -27.56
CA SER A 66 10.33 -57.47 -27.04
C SER A 66 10.11 -57.35 -25.51
N SER A 67 8.91 -57.77 -25.04
CA SER A 67 8.56 -58.54 -23.81
C SER A 67 9.27 -58.23 -22.47
N GLY A 68 8.59 -57.90 -21.36
CA GLY A 68 7.63 -58.73 -20.60
C GLY A 68 8.40 -59.62 -19.59
N GLY A 69 8.10 -59.80 -18.30
CA GLY A 69 7.04 -59.42 -17.37
C GLY A 69 7.06 -60.44 -16.21
N SER A 70 6.65 -60.04 -14.98
CA SER A 70 6.30 -60.89 -13.82
C SER A 70 7.43 -61.68 -13.10
N THR A 71 7.44 -61.97 -11.79
CA THR A 71 6.41 -62.03 -10.72
C THR A 71 7.09 -62.18 -9.33
N ILE A 72 6.46 -61.59 -8.29
CA ILE A 72 6.15 -62.10 -6.92
C ILE A 72 7.22 -62.83 -6.08
N GLY A 73 7.40 -62.37 -4.82
CA GLY A 73 7.78 -63.22 -3.68
C GLY A 73 8.46 -62.50 -2.50
N SER A 74 7.70 -62.21 -1.44
CA SER A 74 8.22 -61.95 -0.07
C SER A 74 8.53 -63.30 0.61
N PRO A 75 9.43 -63.43 1.64
CA PRO A 75 9.16 -62.89 2.99
C PRO A 75 10.36 -62.55 3.93
N MET A 76 10.02 -61.81 4.99
CA MET A 76 10.44 -61.93 6.42
C MET A 76 11.92 -61.86 6.91
N SER A 77 12.16 -60.84 7.76
CA SER A 77 12.46 -60.94 9.22
C SER A 77 13.91 -61.06 9.75
N ARG A 78 14.25 -60.07 10.62
CA ARG A 78 15.10 -60.10 11.85
C ARG A 78 16.62 -60.34 11.64
N LYS A 79 17.56 -59.62 12.25
CA LYS A 79 17.78 -59.40 13.72
C LYS A 79 18.97 -58.43 13.93
N SER A 80 18.96 -57.74 15.07
CA SER A 80 20.01 -56.82 15.58
C SER A 80 21.31 -57.50 16.03
N ARG A 81 22.44 -56.76 16.09
CA ARG A 81 23.18 -56.41 17.34
C ARG A 81 24.56 -55.75 17.10
N SER A 82 24.82 -54.76 17.97
CA SER A 82 26.06 -54.08 18.38
C SER A 82 27.41 -54.82 18.34
N ARG A 83 28.53 -54.06 18.23
CA ARG A 83 29.58 -53.91 19.29
C ARG A 83 30.79 -53.01 18.88
N SER A 84 30.94 -51.89 19.59
CA SER A 84 32.09 -51.40 20.37
C SER A 84 33.58 -51.59 19.98
N ARG A 85 34.31 -50.45 20.09
CA ARG A 85 35.61 -50.14 20.78
C ARG A 85 36.98 -50.29 20.07
N ARG A 86 37.75 -49.17 20.12
CA ARG A 86 39.17 -48.91 20.57
C ARG A 86 39.83 -47.87 19.64
N ALA A 87 40.21 -46.66 20.07
CA ALA A 87 41.25 -46.19 21.02
C ALA A 87 42.70 -46.31 20.49
N GLY A 88 43.39 -45.16 20.35
CA GLY A 88 44.84 -45.04 20.12
C GLY A 88 45.29 -43.58 20.33
N VAL A 89 46.17 -43.37 21.31
CA VAL A 89 46.77 -42.10 21.75
C VAL A 89 48.24 -42.08 21.33
N LEU A 90 48.79 -40.91 20.98
CA LEU A 90 50.22 -40.64 20.94
C LEU A 90 50.52 -39.23 21.46
N THR A 91 51.34 -39.18 22.50
CA THR A 91 51.90 -38.00 23.17
C THR A 91 53.33 -37.72 22.70
N ALA A 92 53.69 -36.45 22.55
CA ALA A 92 55.08 -35.98 22.66
C ALA A 92 55.10 -34.60 23.34
N VAL A 93 55.97 -34.46 24.34
CA VAL A 93 56.26 -33.27 25.15
C VAL A 93 57.62 -32.72 24.72
N LEU A 94 57.82 -31.41 24.74
CA LEU A 94 59.02 -30.74 25.29
C LEU A 94 58.78 -29.20 25.42
N ALA A 95 59.14 -28.67 26.59
CA ALA A 95 59.24 -27.26 26.97
C ALA A 95 60.46 -26.59 26.29
N ALA A 96 60.76 -25.28 26.28
CA ALA A 96 60.43 -24.12 27.10
C ALA A 96 60.79 -22.83 26.30
N GLY A 97 60.37 -21.64 26.77
CA GLY A 97 61.00 -20.38 26.39
C GLY A 97 60.05 -19.20 26.23
N ALA A 98 60.00 -18.32 27.22
CA ALA A 98 59.28 -17.06 27.16
C ALA A 98 59.94 -16.10 26.15
N LEU A 99 59.15 -15.56 25.23
CA LEU A 99 59.40 -14.27 24.63
C LEU A 99 58.09 -13.48 24.67
N SER A 100 57.98 -12.61 25.68
CA SER A 100 56.98 -11.58 25.77
C SER A 100 57.21 -10.56 24.65
N THR A 101 56.63 -10.82 23.48
CA THR A 101 56.34 -9.77 22.51
C THR A 101 55.00 -9.15 22.91
N LEU A 102 55.08 -7.97 23.53
CA LEU A 102 54.00 -7.00 23.47
C LEU A 102 53.82 -6.61 21.99
N GLY A 103 53.14 -7.47 21.25
CA GLY A 103 52.57 -7.09 19.97
C GLY A 103 51.46 -6.10 20.29
N THR A 104 51.76 -4.81 20.16
CA THR A 104 50.72 -3.84 19.85
C THR A 104 50.01 -4.38 18.63
N ALA A 105 48.80 -4.92 18.81
CA ALA A 105 47.90 -5.14 17.68
C ALA A 105 47.89 -3.81 16.91
N PRO A 106 48.12 -3.80 15.59
CA PRO A 106 47.91 -2.58 14.84
C PRO A 106 46.48 -2.14 15.15
N ALA A 107 46.30 -0.86 15.48
CA ALA A 107 44.99 -0.27 15.57
C ALA A 107 44.36 -0.36 14.17
N GLY A 108 43.73 -1.50 13.89
CA GLY A 108 42.94 -1.76 12.70
C GLY A 108 41.68 -0.94 12.82
N ALA A 109 41.78 0.32 12.40
CA ALA A 109 40.67 1.23 12.39
C ALA A 109 39.68 0.80 11.30
N VAL A 110 38.56 0.21 11.71
CA VAL A 110 37.33 0.10 10.94
C VAL A 110 36.37 1.18 11.47
N VAL A 111 35.66 1.89 10.61
CA VAL A 111 34.45 2.58 11.07
C VAL A 111 33.32 1.54 10.99
N GLY A 112 33.36 0.63 11.97
CA GLY A 112 32.45 -0.50 12.17
C GLY A 112 32.83 -1.77 11.40
N ASP A 113 33.12 -2.86 12.13
CA ASP A 113 33.25 -4.19 11.54
C ASP A 113 32.01 -4.51 10.69
N ALA A 114 32.18 -5.35 9.67
CA ALA A 114 31.04 -5.91 8.94
C ALA A 114 30.03 -6.43 9.95
N ALA A 115 28.77 -6.00 9.84
CA ALA A 115 27.76 -6.36 10.82
C ALA A 115 27.64 -7.89 10.89
N ALA A 116 27.60 -8.43 12.12
CA ALA A 116 27.30 -9.85 12.29
C ALA A 116 25.96 -10.17 11.60
N ALA A 117 25.86 -11.35 10.98
CA ALA A 117 24.75 -11.73 10.10
C ALA A 117 23.33 -11.57 10.71
N GLY A 118 23.21 -11.49 12.05
CA GLY A 118 21.95 -11.23 12.76
C GLY A 118 21.62 -9.75 13.01
N ALA A 119 22.61 -8.87 13.20
CA ALA A 119 22.38 -7.44 13.47
C ALA A 119 21.98 -6.65 12.21
N SER A 120 22.42 -7.12 11.04
CA SER A 120 22.00 -6.60 9.73
C SER A 120 20.61 -7.07 9.29
N ALA A 121 20.07 -8.14 9.89
CA ALA A 121 18.85 -8.80 9.39
C ALA A 121 17.61 -7.87 9.42
N THR A 122 17.49 -7.01 10.43
CA THR A 122 16.41 -6.03 10.55
C THR A 122 16.75 -4.67 9.96
N THR A 123 17.99 -4.45 9.51
CA THR A 123 18.42 -3.17 8.97
C THR A 123 18.05 -3.10 7.49
N ALA A 124 17.32 -2.05 7.12
CA ALA A 124 16.88 -1.82 5.75
C ALA A 124 17.88 -0.95 5.00
N ARG A 125 18.22 -1.34 3.77
CA ARG A 125 18.85 -0.46 2.79
C ARG A 125 17.76 0.20 1.95
N LEU A 126 17.74 1.52 1.91
CA LEU A 126 16.77 2.31 1.15
C LEU A 126 17.48 2.98 -0.03
N VAL A 127 17.02 2.69 -1.25
CA VAL A 127 17.46 3.35 -2.48
C VAL A 127 16.32 4.19 -3.00
N ILE A 128 16.47 5.50 -2.95
CA ILE A 128 15.43 6.49 -3.26
C ILE A 128 15.76 7.12 -4.61
N GLY A 129 14.78 7.19 -5.51
CA GLY A 129 14.90 7.77 -6.84
C GLY A 129 15.95 7.09 -7.72
N ASP A 130 16.04 5.75 -7.63
CA ASP A 130 17.01 4.84 -8.26
C ASP A 130 18.50 5.07 -7.89
N SER A 131 18.93 6.32 -7.75
CA SER A 131 20.26 6.71 -7.27
C SER A 131 20.30 8.10 -6.61
N LEU A 132 19.14 8.77 -6.46
CA LEU A 132 19.07 10.11 -5.86
C LEU A 132 19.66 10.14 -4.45
N ARG A 133 19.28 9.17 -3.60
CA ARG A 133 19.80 9.03 -2.23
C ARG A 133 19.87 7.56 -1.82
N GLY A 134 20.90 7.25 -1.03
CA GLY A 134 20.96 6.05 -0.22
C GLY A 134 20.65 6.42 1.23
N CYS A 135 19.77 5.67 1.87
CA CYS A 135 19.43 5.79 3.29
C CYS A 135 19.39 4.41 3.95
N THR A 136 19.30 4.41 5.26
CA THR A 136 19.10 3.22 6.08
C THR A 136 17.72 3.28 6.76
N GLY A 137 17.18 2.15 7.17
CA GLY A 137 15.99 2.06 8.02
C GLY A 137 16.04 0.83 8.93
N ALA A 138 14.98 0.61 9.70
CA ALA A 138 14.82 -0.57 10.53
C ALA A 138 13.43 -1.21 10.33
N LEU A 139 13.38 -2.51 10.09
CA LEU A 139 12.13 -3.27 10.04
C LEU A 139 11.54 -3.36 11.44
N VAL A 140 10.38 -2.76 11.66
CA VAL A 140 9.65 -2.76 12.96
C VAL A 140 8.34 -3.54 12.89
N ASP A 141 7.90 -3.89 11.69
CA ASP A 141 6.84 -4.85 11.38
C ASP A 141 7.11 -5.46 10.00
N GLN A 142 6.51 -6.61 9.69
CA GLN A 142 6.68 -7.28 8.39
C GLN A 142 6.39 -6.36 7.19
N LEU A 143 5.49 -5.38 7.34
CA LEU A 143 5.15 -4.42 6.30
C LEU A 143 5.77 -3.03 6.52
N TRP A 144 6.48 -2.77 7.61
CA TRP A 144 6.89 -1.40 7.95
C TRP A 144 8.36 -1.28 8.34
N VAL A 145 9.03 -0.37 7.64
CA VAL A 145 10.36 0.13 7.98
C VAL A 145 10.23 1.51 8.61
N ILE A 146 10.87 1.73 9.76
CA ILE A 146 11.03 3.07 10.32
C ILE A 146 12.36 3.67 9.85
N SER A 147 12.35 4.93 9.44
CA SER A 147 13.53 5.65 8.94
C SER A 147 13.41 7.15 9.23
N ALA A 148 14.35 7.96 8.73
CA ALA A 148 14.29 9.42 8.84
C ALA A 148 13.45 10.02 7.69
N ALA A 149 12.60 11.00 8.01
CA ALA A 149 11.77 11.69 7.00
C ALA A 149 12.62 12.49 6.00
N SER A 150 13.79 12.98 6.43
CA SER A 150 14.78 13.70 5.62
C SER A 150 15.24 12.89 4.39
N CYS A 151 15.19 11.55 4.46
CA CYS A 151 15.49 10.68 3.32
C CYS A 151 14.53 10.91 2.15
N PHE A 152 13.24 11.13 2.45
CA PHE A 152 12.15 11.22 1.49
C PHE A 152 11.69 12.65 1.20
N SER A 153 12.30 13.64 1.84
CA SER A 153 11.91 15.05 1.73
C SER A 153 12.57 15.74 0.53
N ASP A 154 11.90 16.71 -0.08
CA ASP A 154 12.51 17.57 -1.11
C ASP A 154 13.76 18.27 -0.59
N ASP A 155 13.63 18.91 0.57
CA ASP A 155 14.74 19.47 1.35
C ASP A 155 14.98 18.62 2.61
N PRO A 156 16.09 17.86 2.70
CA PRO A 156 16.46 17.10 3.90
C PRO A 156 16.65 17.95 5.16
N ALA A 157 16.86 19.28 5.02
CA ALA A 157 16.92 20.20 6.16
C ALA A 157 15.51 20.54 6.69
N GLN A 158 14.45 20.24 5.94
CA GLN A 158 13.06 20.47 6.32
C GLN A 158 12.23 19.17 6.30
N PRO A 159 12.61 18.16 7.10
CA PRO A 159 11.94 16.85 7.09
C PRO A 159 10.47 16.91 7.55
N GLN A 160 10.09 17.98 8.26
CA GLN A 160 8.73 18.20 8.75
C GLN A 160 7.73 18.52 7.62
N ALA A 161 8.22 18.88 6.44
CA ALA A 161 7.41 19.17 5.27
C ALA A 161 7.07 17.92 4.44
N LEU A 162 7.55 16.73 4.85
CA LEU A 162 7.24 15.48 4.17
C LEU A 162 5.72 15.23 4.21
N ALA A 163 5.11 15.06 3.03
CA ALA A 163 3.71 14.69 2.91
C ALA A 163 3.50 13.20 3.19
N ALA A 164 2.36 12.87 3.80
CA ALA A 164 1.91 11.48 3.92
C ALA A 164 1.37 10.95 2.57
N GLY A 165 1.42 9.63 2.39
CA GLY A 165 0.94 8.95 1.18
C GLY A 165 2.08 8.32 0.37
N ALA A 166 1.87 8.10 -0.93
CA ALA A 166 2.87 7.46 -1.78
C ALA A 166 4.18 8.29 -1.84
N PRO A 167 5.36 7.65 -1.80
CA PRO A 167 6.62 8.35 -1.99
C PRO A 167 6.67 9.10 -3.32
N LYS A 168 7.14 10.35 -3.31
CA LYS A 168 7.38 11.15 -4.53
C LYS A 168 8.32 10.47 -5.51
N TRP A 169 9.37 9.82 -4.98
CA TRP A 169 10.31 9.05 -5.77
C TRP A 169 10.16 7.57 -5.49
N LYS A 170 10.23 6.78 -6.57
CA LYS A 170 10.36 5.33 -6.49
C LYS A 170 11.45 4.98 -5.49
N THR A 171 11.09 4.17 -4.50
CA THR A 171 12.01 3.78 -3.43
C THR A 171 12.02 2.28 -3.28
N THR A 172 13.20 1.69 -3.37
CA THR A 172 13.40 0.26 -3.11
C THR A 172 13.97 0.08 -1.70
N ALA A 173 13.29 -0.72 -0.90
CA ALA A 173 13.77 -1.19 0.39
C ALA A 173 14.28 -2.61 0.27
N THR A 174 15.47 -2.87 0.81
CA THR A 174 16.05 -4.21 0.90
C THR A 174 16.26 -4.56 2.37
N VAL A 175 15.66 -5.64 2.84
CA VAL A 175 15.75 -6.15 4.22
C VAL A 175 16.02 -7.66 4.15
N GLY A 176 17.16 -8.10 4.67
CA GLY A 176 17.60 -9.49 4.50
C GLY A 176 17.64 -9.87 3.01
N ALA A 177 16.92 -10.94 2.64
CA ALA A 177 16.82 -11.39 1.25
C ALA A 177 15.66 -10.73 0.46
N THR A 178 14.80 -9.96 1.13
CA THR A 178 13.62 -9.35 0.51
C THR A 178 13.97 -7.97 -0.04
N SER A 179 13.67 -7.75 -1.32
CA SER A 179 13.73 -6.42 -1.95
C SER A 179 12.37 -6.07 -2.51
N THR A 180 11.80 -4.94 -2.07
CA THR A 180 10.44 -4.52 -2.42
C THR A 180 10.33 -3.00 -2.48
N GLN A 181 9.24 -2.50 -3.07
CA GLN A 181 8.99 -1.06 -3.14
C GLN A 181 8.43 -0.53 -1.82
N VAL A 182 8.78 0.71 -1.48
CA VAL A 182 8.04 1.50 -0.50
C VAL A 182 6.84 2.13 -1.23
N VAL A 183 5.65 1.96 -0.68
CA VAL A 183 4.39 2.35 -1.31
C VAL A 183 3.61 3.39 -0.52
N GLU A 184 3.94 3.58 0.76
CA GLU A 184 3.32 4.58 1.62
C GLU A 184 4.34 5.15 2.61
N LEU A 185 4.24 6.45 2.88
CA LEU A 185 4.96 7.18 3.90
C LEU A 185 3.97 7.76 4.91
N VAL A 186 4.26 7.53 6.19
CA VAL A 186 3.55 8.14 7.32
C VAL A 186 4.58 8.93 8.13
N PRO A 187 4.64 10.26 7.96
CA PRO A 187 5.56 11.12 8.70
C PRO A 187 5.30 11.09 10.21
N GLY A 188 6.35 11.11 11.01
CA GLY A 188 6.30 10.95 12.46
C GLY A 188 6.17 12.26 13.21
N GLN A 189 4.95 12.64 13.61
CA GLN A 189 4.59 13.62 14.65
C GLN A 189 5.55 14.83 14.85
N GLY A 190 5.98 15.51 13.77
CA GLY A 190 6.86 16.68 13.83
C GLY A 190 8.34 16.40 14.13
N ARG A 191 8.78 15.14 14.00
CA ARG A 191 10.16 14.70 14.13
C ARG A 191 10.71 14.31 12.77
N ASP A 192 12.04 14.26 12.65
CA ASP A 192 12.70 13.64 11.50
C ASP A 192 12.59 12.11 11.58
N LEU A 193 11.40 11.60 11.25
CA LEU A 193 10.98 10.22 11.40
C LEU A 193 9.87 9.90 10.41
N VAL A 194 9.87 8.71 9.85
CA VAL A 194 8.82 8.23 8.94
C VAL A 194 8.64 6.72 9.11
N MET A 195 7.40 6.27 9.06
CA MET A 195 7.06 4.87 8.83
C MET A 195 6.84 4.69 7.33
N ALA A 196 7.61 3.80 6.72
CA ALA A 196 7.60 3.49 5.30
C ALA A 196 7.02 2.10 5.08
N ARG A 197 5.84 2.02 4.45
CA ARG A 197 5.16 0.75 4.17
C ARG A 197 5.77 0.08 2.96
N LEU A 198 5.99 -1.21 3.07
CA LEU A 198 6.49 -2.09 2.03
C LEU A 198 5.32 -2.65 1.20
N ALA A 199 5.51 -2.79 -0.10
CA ALA A 199 4.53 -3.44 -0.97
C ALA A 199 4.40 -4.94 -0.68
N THR A 200 5.51 -5.56 -0.28
CA THR A 200 5.63 -6.98 0.06
C THR A 200 6.02 -7.15 1.52
N PRO A 201 5.35 -8.00 2.29
CA PRO A 201 5.81 -8.35 3.63
C PRO A 201 7.20 -8.97 3.61
N VAL A 202 8.08 -8.53 4.52
CA VAL A 202 9.36 -9.18 4.78
C VAL A 202 9.10 -10.41 5.66
N GLN A 203 9.55 -11.57 5.18
CA GLN A 203 9.30 -12.85 5.83
C GLN A 203 10.59 -13.44 6.39
N GLY A 204 10.48 -14.24 7.46
CA GLY A 204 11.64 -14.90 8.08
C GLY A 204 12.59 -13.97 8.86
N VAL A 205 12.28 -12.68 8.95
CA VAL A 205 13.00 -11.70 9.77
C VAL A 205 12.11 -11.33 10.94
N THR A 206 12.60 -11.50 12.17
CA THR A 206 11.90 -11.01 13.37
C THR A 206 12.05 -9.50 13.45
N PRO A 207 10.96 -8.69 13.38
CA PRO A 207 11.07 -7.25 13.41
C PRO A 207 11.65 -6.72 14.74
N LEU A 208 12.33 -5.59 14.65
CA LEU A 208 12.92 -4.93 15.81
C LEU A 208 11.83 -4.33 16.70
N THR A 209 11.86 -4.66 17.99
CA THR A 209 10.90 -4.11 18.96
C THR A 209 11.19 -2.63 19.20
N VAL A 210 10.17 -1.78 19.12
CA VAL A 210 10.27 -0.38 19.54
C VAL A 210 10.37 -0.32 21.06
N GLY A 211 11.49 0.20 21.58
CA GLY A 211 11.67 0.34 23.02
C GLY A 211 10.69 1.36 23.57
N THR A 212 10.15 1.15 24.77
CA THR A 212 9.18 2.05 25.42
C THR A 212 9.72 2.75 26.67
N SER A 213 10.91 2.37 27.10
CA SER A 213 11.58 3.00 28.24
C SER A 213 12.52 4.09 27.76
N ALA A 214 12.47 5.26 28.41
CA ALA A 214 13.34 6.38 28.10
C ALA A 214 14.83 5.98 28.08
N PRO A 215 15.61 6.44 27.09
CA PRO A 215 17.06 6.28 27.10
C PRO A 215 17.72 7.04 28.25
N VAL A 216 18.87 6.55 28.71
CA VAL A 216 19.65 7.16 29.80
C VAL A 216 21.06 7.47 29.32
N ALA A 217 21.59 8.64 29.67
CA ALA A 217 22.97 9.01 29.36
C ALA A 217 23.98 8.00 29.95
N GLY A 218 25.08 7.77 29.22
CA GLY A 218 26.10 6.78 29.54
C GLY A 218 25.78 5.35 29.08
N GLN A 219 24.59 5.08 28.53
CA GLN A 219 24.27 3.76 27.98
C GLN A 219 25.08 3.47 26.71
N SER A 220 25.51 2.21 26.56
CA SER A 220 26.09 1.71 25.31
C SER A 220 24.96 1.40 24.32
N LEU A 221 25.12 1.88 23.10
CA LEU A 221 24.20 1.69 21.99
C LEU A 221 24.94 1.08 20.81
N THR A 222 24.18 0.42 19.94
CA THR A 222 24.66 -0.14 18.69
C THR A 222 23.95 0.53 17.53
N VAL A 223 24.69 0.96 16.53
CA VAL A 223 24.14 1.50 15.28
C VAL A 223 24.56 0.60 14.13
N THR A 224 23.60 0.20 13.31
CA THR A 224 23.85 -0.63 12.13
C THR A 224 23.32 0.09 10.88
N GLY A 225 24.13 0.24 9.84
CA GLY A 225 23.72 0.96 8.64
C GLY A 225 24.48 0.64 7.37
N PHE A 226 23.96 1.16 6.25
CA PHE A 226 24.50 0.99 4.90
C PHE A 226 25.17 2.27 4.37
N GLY A 227 25.45 3.23 5.25
CA GLY A 227 26.20 4.42 4.91
C GLY A 227 27.64 4.12 4.55
N ARG A 228 28.31 5.13 4.01
CA ARG A 228 29.71 5.03 3.61
C ARG A 228 30.57 4.64 4.80
N THR A 229 31.65 3.92 4.55
CA THR A 229 32.65 3.66 5.59
C THR A 229 33.79 4.67 5.47
N LYS A 230 34.89 4.43 6.19
CA LYS A 230 36.14 5.19 6.02
C LYS A 230 36.78 5.01 4.64
N THR A 231 36.51 3.89 3.97
CA THR A 231 37.21 3.48 2.75
C THR A 231 36.29 3.17 1.58
N GLU A 232 34.98 3.06 1.81
CA GLU A 232 34.01 2.62 0.79
C GLU A 232 32.80 3.56 0.71
N TRP A 233 32.41 3.92 -0.52
CA TRP A 233 31.36 4.91 -0.77
C TRP A 233 29.92 4.36 -0.76
N VAL A 234 29.71 3.11 -1.19
CA VAL A 234 28.42 2.42 -1.14
C VAL A 234 28.66 0.96 -0.75
N PRO A 235 28.79 0.65 0.56
CA PRO A 235 29.04 -0.72 0.95
C PRO A 235 27.84 -1.61 0.59
N PRO A 236 28.09 -2.82 0.05
CA PRO A 236 27.04 -3.78 -0.24
C PRO A 236 26.50 -4.47 1.04
N GLN A 237 27.25 -4.39 2.14
CA GLN A 237 26.92 -4.97 3.43
C GLN A 237 26.67 -3.89 4.47
N ALA A 238 25.85 -4.19 5.48
CA ALA A 238 25.69 -3.29 6.61
C ALA A 238 26.93 -3.33 7.52
N HIS A 239 27.25 -2.20 8.14
CA HIS A 239 28.32 -2.04 9.12
C HIS A 239 27.72 -1.72 10.47
N THR A 240 28.42 -2.13 11.55
CA THR A 240 27.96 -1.89 12.93
C THR A 240 29.01 -1.18 13.75
N GLY A 241 28.59 -0.17 14.53
CA GLY A 241 29.43 0.56 15.46
C GLY A 241 28.82 0.67 16.85
N SER A 242 29.69 0.78 17.87
CA SER A 242 29.28 1.03 19.26
C SER A 242 29.33 2.53 19.58
N PHE A 243 28.32 3.02 20.28
CA PHE A 243 28.15 4.44 20.61
C PHE A 243 27.82 4.62 22.09
N SER A 244 28.35 5.67 22.70
CA SER A 244 27.91 6.15 24.01
C SER A 244 26.74 7.12 23.83
N LEU A 245 25.71 6.99 24.66
CA LEU A 245 24.64 7.98 24.75
C LEU A 245 25.10 9.17 25.59
N ASP A 246 25.16 10.37 25.01
CA ASP A 246 25.68 11.56 25.70
C ASP A 246 24.56 12.41 26.29
N THR A 247 23.57 12.74 25.47
CA THR A 247 22.49 13.66 25.86
C THR A 247 21.13 13.08 25.50
N VAL A 248 20.13 13.36 26.33
CA VAL A 248 18.73 13.01 26.10
C VAL A 248 17.92 14.30 26.10
N SER A 249 17.17 14.53 25.04
CA SER A 249 16.22 15.64 24.90
C SER A 249 14.80 15.11 24.73
N ALA A 250 13.82 16.01 24.60
CA ALA A 250 12.42 15.64 24.42
C ALA A 250 12.18 14.76 23.17
N THR A 251 12.89 15.01 22.06
CA THR A 251 12.62 14.34 20.77
C THR A 251 13.81 13.58 20.20
N GLY A 252 14.96 13.58 20.88
CA GLY A 252 16.12 12.83 20.41
C GLY A 252 17.25 12.72 21.40
N VAL A 253 18.31 12.07 20.94
CA VAL A 253 19.51 11.76 21.72
C VAL A 253 20.75 12.16 20.94
N GLY A 254 21.74 12.70 21.65
CA GLY A 254 23.10 12.85 21.15
C GLY A 254 23.92 11.62 21.52
N ILE A 255 24.67 11.10 20.54
CA ILE A 255 25.51 9.91 20.71
C ILE A 255 26.91 10.19 20.17
N THR A 256 27.93 9.57 20.74
CA THR A 256 29.32 9.65 20.27
C THR A 256 29.87 8.27 20.00
N GLY A 257 30.49 8.10 18.84
CA GLY A 257 31.09 6.82 18.45
C GLY A 257 32.27 6.43 19.34
N THR A 258 32.29 5.17 19.74
CA THR A 258 33.35 4.55 20.54
C THR A 258 34.18 3.61 19.68
N GLY A 259 35.44 3.37 20.05
CA GLY A 259 36.30 2.44 19.29
C GLY A 259 36.53 2.84 17.83
N GLY A 260 36.41 4.13 17.49
CA GLY A 260 36.53 4.63 16.12
C GLY A 260 35.25 4.55 15.27
N ALA A 261 34.12 4.13 15.85
CA ALA A 261 32.83 4.17 15.16
C ALA A 261 32.42 5.61 14.82
N ALA A 262 31.69 5.76 13.72
CA ALA A 262 31.10 7.01 13.26
C ALA A 262 29.86 6.71 12.43
N VAL A 263 28.99 7.70 12.31
CA VAL A 263 27.81 7.68 11.44
C VAL A 263 28.12 8.51 10.22
N CYS A 264 27.91 7.96 9.03
CA CYS A 264 28.31 8.55 7.77
C CYS A 264 27.12 8.82 6.84
N LYS A 265 27.35 9.55 5.74
CA LYS A 265 26.33 9.73 4.70
C LYS A 265 25.77 8.36 4.26
N GLY A 266 24.44 8.24 4.23
CA GLY A 266 23.73 6.99 3.96
C GLY A 266 23.30 6.20 5.20
N ASP A 267 23.85 6.51 6.37
CA ASP A 267 23.36 5.97 7.65
C ASP A 267 22.14 6.75 8.17
N THR A 268 21.71 7.82 7.51
CA THR A 268 20.46 8.51 7.85
C THR A 268 19.31 7.51 7.84
N GLY A 269 18.57 7.46 8.95
CA GLY A 269 17.52 6.49 9.25
C GLY A 269 17.98 5.18 9.89
N ALA A 270 19.28 4.97 10.09
CA ALA A 270 19.82 3.76 10.72
C ALA A 270 19.28 3.53 12.14
N PRO A 271 18.95 2.28 12.53
CA PRO A 271 18.54 1.95 13.87
C PRO A 271 19.64 2.24 14.90
N VAL A 272 19.25 2.92 15.97
CA VAL A 272 20.03 3.01 17.22
C VAL A 272 19.40 2.04 18.20
N VAL A 273 20.13 1.01 18.58
CA VAL A 273 19.63 -0.13 19.35
C VAL A 273 20.31 -0.18 20.71
N ARG A 274 19.53 -0.54 21.73
CA ARG A 274 20.09 -1.04 23.00
C ARG A 274 19.75 -2.51 23.16
N GLU A 275 20.62 -3.26 23.81
CA GLU A 275 20.28 -4.61 24.25
C GLU A 275 19.73 -4.58 25.68
N VAL A 276 18.60 -5.24 25.90
CA VAL A 276 18.00 -5.45 27.22
C VAL A 276 17.73 -6.95 27.37
N ASN A 277 18.41 -7.61 28.32
CA ASN A 277 18.28 -9.05 28.57
C ASN A 277 18.50 -9.91 27.31
N GLY A 278 19.48 -9.55 26.47
CA GLY A 278 19.77 -10.23 25.21
C GLY A 278 18.74 -9.98 24.09
N LYS A 279 17.83 -9.02 24.27
CA LYS A 279 16.87 -8.59 23.24
C LYS A 279 17.18 -7.18 22.76
N ALA A 280 17.28 -7.01 21.46
CA ALA A 280 17.43 -5.72 20.82
C ALA A 280 16.14 -4.90 20.93
N ALA A 281 16.26 -3.63 21.33
CA ALA A 281 15.18 -2.66 21.33
C ALA A 281 15.61 -1.36 20.65
N LEU A 282 14.78 -0.84 19.75
CA LEU A 282 15.01 0.42 19.07
C LEU A 282 14.89 1.58 20.06
N VAL A 283 15.93 2.40 20.16
CA VAL A 283 16.01 3.63 20.96
C VAL A 283 15.71 4.85 20.09
N GLY A 284 16.18 4.83 18.84
CA GLY A 284 15.97 5.93 17.89
C GLY A 284 16.44 5.57 16.49
N VAL A 285 16.26 6.52 15.57
CA VAL A 285 16.83 6.45 14.21
C VAL A 285 17.80 7.60 13.99
N ILE A 286 18.91 7.34 13.32
CA ILE A 286 19.89 8.38 12.98
C ILE A 286 19.23 9.47 12.13
N SER A 287 19.42 10.73 12.49
CA SER A 287 18.99 11.87 11.68
C SER A 287 20.19 12.56 11.02
N ARG A 288 21.23 12.89 11.79
CA ARG A 288 22.41 13.65 11.32
C ARG A 288 23.67 13.32 12.10
N SER A 289 24.84 13.63 11.53
CA SER A 289 26.13 13.46 12.21
C SER A 289 27.18 14.46 11.73
N TRP A 290 28.30 14.53 12.46
CA TRP A 290 29.46 15.37 12.15
C TRP A 290 30.40 14.79 11.09
N GLN A 291 30.23 13.52 10.70
CA GLN A 291 31.00 12.83 9.65
C GLN A 291 32.49 12.58 9.95
N GLY A 292 33.01 12.93 11.12
CA GLY A 292 34.41 12.63 11.48
C GLY A 292 34.70 11.13 11.39
N GLY A 293 35.73 10.76 10.63
CA GLY A 293 36.10 9.36 10.36
C GLY A 293 35.52 8.75 9.08
N CYS A 294 34.59 9.43 8.40
CA CYS A 294 33.97 8.95 7.17
C CYS A 294 34.84 9.25 5.93
N LEU A 295 34.69 8.44 4.87
CA LEU A 295 35.34 8.68 3.57
C LEU A 295 34.99 10.09 3.03
N ASP A 296 35.98 10.73 2.41
CA ASP A 296 35.88 12.07 1.81
C ASP A 296 35.45 13.18 2.78
N THR A 297 35.69 12.98 4.07
CA THR A 297 35.55 14.04 5.09
C THR A 297 36.91 14.73 5.30
N PRO A 298 36.97 16.07 5.39
CA PRO A 298 38.22 16.78 5.66
C PRO A 298 38.90 16.27 6.93
N ALA A 299 40.22 16.08 6.88
CA ALA A 299 41.00 15.51 7.98
C ALA A 299 40.92 16.31 9.30
N GLY A 300 40.54 17.60 9.24
CA GLY A 300 40.33 18.45 10.42
C GLY A 300 39.00 18.21 11.14
N GLU A 301 38.04 17.53 10.52
CA GLU A 301 36.78 17.14 11.16
C GLU A 301 36.98 15.81 11.89
N THR A 302 37.12 15.89 13.21
CA THR A 302 37.39 14.74 14.08
C THR A 302 36.20 14.33 14.91
N ARG A 303 35.08 15.07 14.86
CA ARG A 303 33.90 14.78 15.69
C ARG A 303 33.14 13.60 15.10
N THR A 304 33.02 12.52 15.88
CA THR A 304 32.26 11.31 15.52
C THR A 304 30.82 11.36 16.04
N GLY A 305 30.41 12.47 16.66
CA GLY A 305 29.08 12.62 17.25
C GLY A 305 27.96 12.58 16.21
N ALA A 306 26.81 12.06 16.63
CA ALA A 306 25.59 11.99 15.84
C ALA A 306 24.36 12.34 16.69
N TYR A 307 23.26 12.66 16.02
CA TYR A 307 21.95 12.89 16.62
C TYR A 307 20.95 11.91 16.05
N ALA A 308 20.19 11.28 16.93
CA ALA A 308 19.13 10.35 16.59
C ALA A 308 17.77 10.84 17.11
N THR A 309 16.73 10.69 16.30
CA THR A 309 15.35 10.89 16.73
C THR A 309 14.93 9.73 17.62
N ARG A 310 14.51 10.00 18.87
CA ARG A 310 14.09 8.96 19.81
C ARG A 310 12.68 8.45 19.51
N VAL A 311 12.39 7.20 19.86
CA VAL A 311 11.11 6.54 19.53
C VAL A 311 10.32 6.01 20.72
N ASP A 312 10.81 6.19 21.95
CA ASP A 312 10.25 5.50 23.11
C ASP A 312 8.85 5.96 23.55
N ASP A 313 8.46 7.16 23.15
CA ASP A 313 7.13 7.71 23.34
C ASP A 313 6.21 7.55 22.11
N LEU A 314 6.65 6.77 21.10
CA LEU A 314 5.93 6.62 19.83
C LEU A 314 5.31 5.24 19.63
N ALA A 315 5.28 4.39 20.67
CA ALA A 315 4.75 3.03 20.58
C ALA A 315 3.29 2.98 20.07
N ALA A 316 2.43 3.92 20.52
CA ALA A 316 1.05 4.01 20.06
C ALA A 316 0.97 4.38 18.57
N TRP A 317 1.80 5.32 18.12
CA TRP A 317 1.85 5.74 16.73
C TRP A 317 2.33 4.62 15.80
N VAL A 318 3.39 3.89 16.20
CA VAL A 318 3.87 2.72 15.45
C VAL A 318 2.81 1.63 15.43
N SER A 319 2.21 1.31 16.59
CA SER A 319 1.17 0.27 16.69
C SER A 319 -0.05 0.59 15.84
N ALA A 320 -0.43 1.86 15.71
CA ALA A 320 -1.53 2.28 14.83
C ALA A 320 -1.24 2.00 13.33
N GLN A 321 0.03 1.87 12.93
CA GLN A 321 0.39 1.51 11.55
C GLN A 321 0.50 -0.01 11.38
N THR A 322 1.13 -0.69 12.35
CA THR A 322 1.40 -2.13 12.27
C THR A 322 0.18 -3.00 12.59
N SER A 323 -0.86 -2.42 13.20
CA SER A 323 -2.15 -3.09 13.43
C SER A 323 -3.19 -2.86 12.33
N ARG A 324 -2.83 -2.15 11.25
CA ARG A 324 -3.73 -1.93 10.11
C ARG A 324 -4.11 -3.26 9.46
N SER A 325 -5.35 -3.30 8.98
CA SER A 325 -5.83 -4.34 8.08
C SER A 325 -5.78 -3.85 6.64
N TYR A 326 -5.65 -4.79 5.72
CA TYR A 326 -5.51 -4.60 4.29
C TYR A 326 -6.47 -5.51 3.55
N GLU A 327 -6.76 -5.19 2.30
CA GLU A 327 -7.40 -6.10 1.37
C GLU A 327 -6.33 -6.88 0.61
N ILE A 328 -6.70 -8.07 0.15
CA ILE A 328 -5.85 -8.87 -0.74
C ILE A 328 -6.50 -8.86 -2.12
N LEU A 329 -6.05 -7.93 -2.97
CA LEU A 329 -6.53 -7.71 -4.32
C LEU A 329 -5.88 -8.69 -5.30
N ASN A 330 -6.66 -9.30 -6.18
CA ASN A 330 -6.16 -9.93 -7.40
C ASN A 330 -6.26 -8.93 -8.57
N PRO A 331 -5.13 -8.39 -9.08
CA PRO A 331 -5.17 -7.35 -10.11
C PRO A 331 -5.79 -7.81 -11.43
N ALA A 332 -5.67 -9.09 -11.77
CA ALA A 332 -6.19 -9.63 -13.04
C ALA A 332 -7.73 -9.67 -13.09
N SER A 333 -8.37 -9.87 -11.94
CA SER A 333 -9.84 -9.88 -11.82
C SER A 333 -10.41 -8.56 -11.30
N GLY A 334 -9.58 -7.67 -10.75
CA GLY A 334 -10.02 -6.44 -10.07
C GLY A 334 -10.76 -6.68 -8.76
N ARG A 335 -10.62 -7.87 -8.17
CA ARG A 335 -11.42 -8.32 -7.02
C ARG A 335 -10.57 -8.67 -5.80
N CYS A 336 -11.14 -8.47 -4.63
CA CYS A 336 -10.51 -8.76 -3.35
C CYS A 336 -10.89 -10.15 -2.86
N LEU A 337 -10.00 -10.78 -2.08
CA LEU A 337 -10.37 -11.92 -1.24
C LEU A 337 -11.46 -11.49 -0.27
N ASN A 338 -12.56 -12.23 -0.24
CA ASN A 338 -13.74 -11.87 0.49
C ASN A 338 -14.30 -13.10 1.23
N LEU A 339 -14.66 -12.92 2.50
CA LEU A 339 -15.39 -13.89 3.29
C LEU A 339 -16.84 -13.94 2.78
N LYS A 340 -17.26 -15.10 2.26
CA LYS A 340 -18.60 -15.25 1.68
C LYS A 340 -19.72 -14.91 2.68
N GLY A 341 -20.60 -14.01 2.27
CA GLY A 341 -21.75 -13.54 3.04
C GLY A 341 -21.46 -12.28 3.86
N ALA A 342 -22.52 -11.61 4.32
CA ALA A 342 -22.40 -10.44 5.19
C ALA A 342 -22.21 -10.85 6.66
N GLY A 343 -21.35 -10.12 7.36
CA GLY A 343 -20.88 -10.43 8.72
C GLY A 343 -21.80 -10.01 9.86
N PRO A 344 -21.31 -9.99 11.13
CA PRO A 344 -19.89 -10.00 11.51
C PRO A 344 -19.30 -11.35 11.99
N THR A 345 -20.09 -12.43 12.10
CA THR A 345 -19.70 -13.61 12.90
C THR A 345 -19.12 -14.80 12.12
N TRP A 346 -18.71 -14.62 10.85
CA TRP A 346 -18.32 -15.70 9.92
C TRP A 346 -17.70 -16.93 10.61
N PRO A 347 -18.40 -18.09 10.63
CA PRO A 347 -17.97 -19.27 11.34
C PRO A 347 -16.78 -19.97 10.65
N ASN A 348 -16.19 -20.96 11.32
CA ASN A 348 -15.25 -21.88 10.69
C ASN A 348 -15.86 -22.51 9.43
N ASN A 349 -15.02 -22.69 8.42
CA ASN A 349 -15.39 -23.16 7.08
C ASN A 349 -16.18 -22.16 6.23
N THR A 350 -16.19 -20.88 6.61
CA THR A 350 -16.65 -19.82 5.69
C THR A 350 -15.74 -19.81 4.46
N GLU A 351 -16.35 -19.87 3.28
CA GLU A 351 -15.63 -19.87 2.00
C GLU A 351 -14.97 -18.51 1.74
N ILE A 352 -13.75 -18.54 1.19
CA ILE A 352 -13.09 -17.36 0.66
C ILE A 352 -13.32 -17.31 -0.85
N ILE A 353 -13.82 -16.19 -1.33
CA ILE A 353 -14.19 -15.96 -2.73
C ILE A 353 -13.52 -14.69 -3.26
N ALA A 354 -13.42 -14.58 -4.58
CA ALA A 354 -13.17 -13.30 -5.24
C ALA A 354 -14.48 -12.50 -5.31
N TRP A 355 -14.45 -11.27 -4.81
CA TRP A 355 -15.60 -10.34 -4.86
C TRP A 355 -15.12 -8.91 -5.10
N ASP A 356 -15.97 -8.06 -5.66
CA ASP A 356 -15.66 -6.65 -5.84
C ASP A 356 -15.25 -6.01 -4.51
N CYS A 357 -14.17 -5.23 -4.52
CA CYS A 357 -13.65 -4.64 -3.31
C CYS A 357 -14.60 -3.55 -2.77
N THR A 358 -14.98 -3.63 -1.50
CA THR A 358 -15.97 -2.75 -0.87
C THR A 358 -15.34 -1.93 0.27
N LEU A 359 -15.35 -0.61 0.12
CA LEU A 359 -14.77 0.30 1.11
C LEU A 359 -15.39 0.08 2.50
N GLY A 360 -14.52 -0.14 3.50
CA GLY A 360 -14.93 -0.30 4.89
C GLY A 360 -15.64 -1.62 5.20
N ALA A 361 -15.75 -2.55 4.25
CA ALA A 361 -16.38 -3.84 4.51
C ALA A 361 -15.46 -4.76 5.32
N ASN A 362 -15.99 -5.36 6.37
CA ASN A 362 -15.21 -6.17 7.30
C ASN A 362 -14.89 -7.59 6.78
N ASN A 363 -15.60 -8.08 5.75
CA ASN A 363 -15.39 -9.40 5.12
C ASN A 363 -14.16 -9.47 4.20
N GLU A 364 -13.50 -8.37 3.89
CA GLU A 364 -12.34 -8.40 2.98
C GLU A 364 -11.05 -7.91 3.65
N LYS A 365 -11.12 -7.65 4.96
CA LYS A 365 -9.99 -7.21 5.76
C LYS A 365 -9.16 -8.38 6.22
N PHE A 366 -7.85 -8.27 6.03
CA PHE A 366 -6.85 -9.17 6.57
C PHE A 366 -5.74 -8.36 7.23
N GLN A 367 -5.43 -8.74 8.46
CA GLN A 367 -4.28 -8.25 9.21
C GLN A 367 -3.20 -9.32 9.16
N LEU A 368 -1.98 -8.93 8.80
CA LEU A 368 -0.82 -9.79 8.92
C LEU A 368 -0.41 -9.84 10.40
N THR A 369 -0.43 -11.03 10.99
CA THR A 369 -0.07 -11.20 12.39
C THR A 369 1.45 -11.39 12.55
N PRO A 370 2.04 -11.13 13.73
CA PRO A 370 3.47 -11.29 13.97
C PRO A 370 4.02 -12.71 13.72
N ASP A 371 3.16 -13.73 13.84
CA ASP A 371 3.44 -15.14 13.54
C ASP A 371 3.25 -15.51 12.06
N GLY A 372 2.91 -14.54 11.20
CA GLY A 372 2.84 -14.69 9.75
C GLY A 372 1.51 -15.24 9.24
N LEU A 373 0.42 -15.11 10.00
CA LEU A 373 -0.93 -15.50 9.58
C LEU A 373 -1.68 -14.31 8.98
N LEU A 374 -2.63 -14.60 8.09
CA LEU A 374 -3.56 -13.61 7.56
C LEU A 374 -4.89 -13.71 8.30
N ARG A 375 -5.09 -12.85 9.29
CA ARG A 375 -6.24 -12.88 10.20
C ARG A 375 -7.28 -11.85 9.78
N ASN A 376 -8.53 -12.25 9.64
CA ASN A 376 -9.63 -11.32 9.54
C ASN A 376 -9.94 -10.71 10.93
N PRO A 377 -9.82 -9.38 11.13
CA PRO A 377 -9.92 -8.77 12.45
C PRO A 377 -11.33 -8.84 13.04
N ALA A 378 -12.38 -8.83 12.21
CA ALA A 378 -13.77 -8.85 12.66
C ALA A 378 -14.19 -10.22 13.20
N SER A 379 -13.77 -11.30 12.54
CA SER A 379 -14.07 -12.68 12.96
C SER A 379 -13.05 -13.28 13.93
N ASN A 380 -11.86 -12.69 14.05
CA ASN A 380 -10.71 -13.25 14.79
C ASN A 380 -10.25 -14.62 14.25
N ARG A 381 -10.46 -14.88 12.96
CA ARG A 381 -10.09 -16.14 12.28
C ARG A 381 -9.10 -15.92 11.16
N CYS A 382 -8.40 -16.97 10.76
CA CYS A 382 -7.31 -16.91 9.81
C CYS A 382 -7.68 -17.54 8.46
N LEU A 383 -7.04 -17.03 7.41
CA LEU A 383 -7.03 -17.66 6.10
C LEU A 383 -6.44 -19.08 6.23
N ASN A 384 -7.13 -20.08 5.73
CA ASN A 384 -6.81 -21.48 6.00
C ASN A 384 -7.11 -22.35 4.76
N VAL A 385 -6.22 -23.29 4.45
CA VAL A 385 -6.50 -24.33 3.46
C VAL A 385 -7.32 -25.46 4.10
N ALA A 386 -8.51 -25.72 3.57
CA ALA A 386 -9.46 -26.64 4.18
C ALA A 386 -8.90 -28.06 4.38
N GLY A 387 -9.12 -28.61 5.59
CA GLY A 387 -8.75 -29.97 5.99
C GLY A 387 -7.31 -30.10 6.53
N ALA A 388 -6.96 -31.29 7.03
CA ALA A 388 -5.65 -31.57 7.65
C ALA A 388 -4.54 -32.01 6.66
N GLY A 389 -4.83 -32.00 5.35
CA GLY A 389 -3.91 -32.40 4.30
C GLY A 389 -3.93 -33.91 3.95
N PRO A 390 -3.16 -34.34 2.92
CA PRO A 390 -2.35 -33.49 2.04
C PRO A 390 -3.22 -32.58 1.16
N TRP A 391 -2.76 -31.34 0.94
CA TRP A 391 -3.51 -30.36 0.16
C TRP A 391 -3.05 -30.35 -1.30
N ASN A 392 -3.96 -30.64 -2.21
CA ASN A 392 -3.79 -30.75 -3.65
C ASN A 392 -4.46 -29.59 -4.40
N ASN A 393 -4.33 -29.57 -5.72
CA ASN A 393 -5.02 -28.61 -6.57
C ASN A 393 -6.54 -28.72 -6.38
N GLY A 394 -7.19 -27.57 -6.22
CA GLY A 394 -8.63 -27.46 -5.99
C GLY A 394 -9.04 -27.53 -4.52
N ASN A 395 -8.10 -27.73 -3.57
CA ASN A 395 -8.43 -27.60 -2.15
C ASN A 395 -8.97 -26.18 -1.86
N PRO A 396 -10.16 -26.05 -1.24
CA PRO A 396 -10.73 -24.74 -0.92
C PRO A 396 -9.89 -23.98 0.08
N VAL A 397 -9.83 -22.66 -0.08
CA VAL A 397 -9.39 -21.74 0.96
C VAL A 397 -10.61 -21.21 1.71
N ILE A 398 -10.53 -21.28 3.02
CA ILE A 398 -11.61 -20.98 3.96
C ILE A 398 -11.11 -20.06 5.07
N LEU A 399 -12.05 -19.60 5.88
CA LEU A 399 -11.80 -19.00 7.18
C LEU A 399 -11.87 -20.08 8.28
N PHE A 400 -10.90 -20.11 9.17
CA PHE A 400 -10.87 -21.04 10.30
C PHE A 400 -10.18 -20.42 11.53
N ASP A 401 -10.46 -20.93 12.73
CA ASP A 401 -9.79 -20.50 13.95
C ASP A 401 -8.26 -20.60 13.80
N CYS A 402 -7.55 -19.55 14.22
CA CYS A 402 -6.11 -19.42 14.00
C CYS A 402 -5.30 -20.43 14.82
N VAL A 403 -4.41 -21.16 14.16
CA VAL A 403 -3.43 -22.09 14.76
C VAL A 403 -2.05 -21.84 14.16
N ALA A 404 -1.23 -21.02 14.84
CA ALA A 404 0.10 -20.59 14.37
C ALA A 404 1.07 -21.72 13.97
N SER A 405 0.94 -22.90 14.58
CA SER A 405 1.76 -24.08 14.26
C SER A 405 1.26 -24.87 13.05
N ALA A 406 0.07 -24.58 12.53
CA ALA A 406 -0.54 -25.33 11.46
C ALA A 406 0.01 -24.93 10.08
N GLY A 407 0.38 -25.93 9.27
CA GLY A 407 0.97 -25.69 7.95
C GLY A 407 -0.02 -25.10 6.92
N ASN A 408 -1.32 -25.35 7.08
CA ASN A 408 -2.39 -24.86 6.20
C ASN A 408 -2.80 -23.40 6.39
N GLU A 409 -2.26 -22.71 7.39
CA GLU A 409 -2.61 -21.30 7.66
C GLU A 409 -1.48 -20.33 7.30
N LYS A 410 -0.34 -20.87 6.88
CA LYS A 410 0.83 -20.08 6.47
C LYS A 410 0.77 -19.78 4.99
N PHE A 411 0.98 -18.52 4.64
CA PHE A 411 1.08 -18.07 3.26
C PHE A 411 2.27 -17.12 3.10
N GLU A 412 3.14 -17.46 2.17
CA GLU A 412 4.38 -16.75 1.88
C GLU A 412 4.21 -15.92 0.60
N TRP A 413 4.52 -14.62 0.66
CA TRP A 413 4.57 -13.81 -0.55
C TRP A 413 5.81 -14.15 -1.34
N THR A 414 5.61 -14.53 -2.60
CA THR A 414 6.71 -14.68 -3.54
C THR A 414 7.06 -13.32 -4.14
N ALA A 415 8.28 -13.18 -4.66
CA ALA A 415 8.71 -11.97 -5.36
C ALA A 415 7.81 -11.65 -6.57
N ASP A 416 7.21 -12.67 -7.18
CA ASP A 416 6.29 -12.53 -8.31
C ASP A 416 4.84 -12.23 -7.87
N GLY A 417 4.59 -11.91 -6.59
CA GLY A 417 3.27 -11.53 -6.07
C GLY A 417 2.30 -12.69 -5.89
N GLN A 418 2.76 -13.94 -5.78
CA GLN A 418 1.89 -15.07 -5.42
C GLN A 418 1.87 -15.25 -3.91
N LEU A 419 0.78 -15.79 -3.37
CA LEU A 419 0.71 -16.26 -1.98
C LEU A 419 0.85 -17.79 -1.96
N ARG A 420 2.02 -18.29 -1.59
CA ARG A 420 2.34 -19.71 -1.56
C ARG A 420 2.12 -20.31 -0.18
N ASN A 421 1.38 -21.40 -0.08
CA ASN A 421 1.38 -22.23 1.11
C ASN A 421 2.67 -23.09 1.14
N PRO A 422 3.58 -22.90 2.12
CA PRO A 422 4.86 -23.62 2.15
C PRO A 422 4.70 -25.12 2.44
N ALA A 423 3.61 -25.54 3.09
CA ALA A 423 3.40 -26.94 3.43
C ALA A 423 2.98 -27.81 2.23
N SER A 424 2.25 -27.23 1.26
CA SER A 424 1.91 -27.90 -0.01
C SER A 424 2.74 -27.45 -1.20
N ASN A 425 3.51 -26.37 -1.08
CA ASN A 425 4.21 -25.67 -2.18
C ASN A 425 3.28 -25.26 -3.33
N ARG A 426 2.03 -24.92 -2.99
CA ARG A 426 0.98 -24.46 -3.92
C ARG A 426 0.58 -23.03 -3.62
N CYS A 427 0.04 -22.34 -4.61
CA CYS A 427 -0.34 -20.95 -4.51
C CYS A 427 -1.86 -20.78 -4.37
N LEU A 428 -2.28 -19.72 -3.72
CA LEU A 428 -3.66 -19.24 -3.84
C LEU A 428 -3.96 -18.95 -5.31
N ASN A 429 -5.20 -19.25 -5.72
CA ASN A 429 -5.64 -19.17 -7.09
C ASN A 429 -7.12 -18.76 -7.13
N VAL A 430 -7.45 -17.73 -7.92
CA VAL A 430 -8.84 -17.45 -8.32
C VAL A 430 -9.25 -18.52 -9.34
N PHE A 431 -10.16 -19.41 -8.93
CA PHE A 431 -10.38 -20.68 -9.63
C PHE A 431 -10.79 -20.51 -11.10
N GLY A 432 -10.16 -21.29 -11.99
CA GLY A 432 -10.45 -21.34 -13.43
C GLY A 432 -9.62 -20.37 -14.27
N ALA A 433 -9.79 -20.42 -15.60
CA ALA A 433 -8.98 -19.65 -16.56
C ALA A 433 -9.52 -18.24 -16.88
N GLY A 434 -10.59 -17.81 -16.22
CA GLY A 434 -11.24 -16.51 -16.41
C GLY A 434 -12.24 -16.48 -17.59
N PRO A 435 -13.01 -15.38 -17.74
CA PRO A 435 -13.10 -14.25 -16.81
C PRO A 435 -13.69 -14.68 -15.46
N TRP A 436 -13.19 -14.12 -14.37
CA TRP A 436 -13.64 -14.46 -13.01
C TRP A 436 -14.77 -13.52 -12.59
N ALA A 437 -15.89 -14.08 -12.12
CA ALA A 437 -17.04 -13.33 -11.63
C ALA A 437 -17.02 -13.23 -10.09
N ASN A 438 -17.86 -12.34 -9.55
CA ASN A 438 -18.13 -12.32 -8.11
C ASN A 438 -18.61 -13.69 -7.62
N GLY A 439 -18.04 -14.16 -6.52
CA GLY A 439 -18.32 -15.48 -5.98
C GLY A 439 -17.43 -16.59 -6.52
N THR A 440 -16.46 -16.29 -7.39
CA THR A 440 -15.48 -17.28 -7.82
C THR A 440 -14.68 -17.78 -6.61
N PRO A 441 -14.61 -19.10 -6.35
CA PRO A 441 -13.88 -19.63 -5.21
C PRO A 441 -12.38 -19.34 -5.27
N ILE A 442 -11.78 -19.13 -4.10
CA ILE A 442 -10.34 -19.16 -3.94
C ILE A 442 -9.90 -20.55 -3.52
N VAL A 443 -8.94 -21.12 -4.24
CA VAL A 443 -8.42 -22.48 -4.02
C VAL A 443 -6.90 -22.49 -3.97
N LEU A 444 -6.32 -23.63 -3.57
CA LEU A 444 -4.93 -23.93 -3.88
C LEU A 444 -4.77 -24.48 -5.30
N TRP A 445 -3.69 -24.08 -5.95
CA TRP A 445 -3.26 -24.60 -7.24
C TRP A 445 -1.74 -24.62 -7.37
N ASP A 446 -1.19 -25.40 -8.29
CA ASP A 446 0.25 -25.38 -8.55
C ASP A 446 0.67 -23.98 -8.99
N CYS A 447 1.75 -23.46 -8.43
CA CYS A 447 2.20 -22.08 -8.69
C CYS A 447 2.68 -21.90 -10.14
N VAL A 448 2.03 -20.99 -10.88
CA VAL A 448 2.41 -20.60 -12.25
C VAL A 448 2.77 -19.12 -12.28
N ALA A 449 4.05 -18.81 -12.49
CA ALA A 449 4.56 -17.44 -12.40
C ALA A 449 3.90 -16.45 -13.39
N SER A 450 3.41 -16.91 -14.53
CA SER A 450 2.71 -16.08 -15.53
C SER A 450 1.19 -15.99 -15.33
N ALA A 451 0.61 -16.72 -14.38
CA ALA A 451 -0.84 -16.79 -14.19
C ALA A 451 -1.36 -15.58 -13.41
N GLY A 452 -2.16 -14.74 -14.07
CA GLY A 452 -2.75 -13.54 -13.46
C GLY A 452 -3.70 -13.81 -12.30
N ASN A 453 -4.40 -14.95 -12.31
CA ASN A 453 -5.27 -15.40 -11.20
C ASN A 453 -4.54 -15.91 -9.97
N GLU A 454 -3.22 -15.95 -9.99
CA GLU A 454 -2.41 -16.31 -8.83
C GLU A 454 -1.64 -15.12 -8.27
N LYS A 455 -1.86 -13.92 -8.82
CA LYS A 455 -1.20 -12.68 -8.40
C LYS A 455 -2.07 -11.95 -7.40
N PHE A 456 -1.49 -11.57 -6.27
CA PHE A 456 -2.17 -10.87 -5.20
C PHE A 456 -1.35 -9.69 -4.71
N GLN A 457 -2.05 -8.65 -4.28
CA GLN A 457 -1.47 -7.42 -3.74
C GLN A 457 -2.15 -7.07 -2.42
N LEU A 458 -1.35 -6.73 -1.41
CA LEU A 458 -1.86 -6.10 -0.19
C LEU A 458 -2.09 -4.62 -0.51
N VAL A 459 -3.34 -4.20 -0.48
CA VAL A 459 -3.75 -2.82 -0.69
C VAL A 459 -4.42 -2.32 0.57
N ALA A 460 -4.23 -1.04 0.88
CA ALA A 460 -5.04 -0.38 1.91
C ALA A 460 -6.36 0.10 1.30
N ASP A 461 -7.38 0.35 2.13
CA ASP A 461 -8.69 0.86 1.70
C ASP A 461 -8.61 2.03 0.70
N ASN A 462 -7.71 2.96 0.97
CA ASN A 462 -7.48 4.17 0.19
C ASN A 462 -6.69 3.93 -1.11
N GLU A 463 -6.14 2.73 -1.29
CA GLU A 463 -5.36 2.32 -2.45
C GLU A 463 -6.08 1.29 -3.31
N ILE A 464 -7.20 0.74 -2.83
CA ILE A 464 -8.08 -0.08 -3.67
C ILE A 464 -8.44 0.76 -4.90
N PRO A 465 -8.26 0.24 -6.12
CA PRO A 465 -8.89 0.80 -7.31
C PRO A 465 -10.41 0.69 -7.12
N HIS A 466 -11.02 1.70 -6.51
CA HIS A 466 -12.47 1.78 -6.38
C HIS A 466 -13.08 1.63 -7.77
N PRO A 467 -14.18 0.87 -7.93
CA PRO A 467 -14.78 0.69 -9.23
C PRO A 467 -15.10 2.05 -9.82
N VAL A 468 -14.41 2.38 -10.92
CA VAL A 468 -14.78 3.51 -11.75
C VAL A 468 -16.22 3.26 -12.14
N GLY A 469 -17.08 4.24 -11.94
CA GLY A 469 -18.49 4.03 -12.14
C GLY A 469 -19.21 5.32 -12.44
N ARG A 470 -20.41 5.14 -12.96
CA ARG A 470 -21.35 6.23 -13.20
C ARG A 470 -22.20 6.40 -11.96
N ILE A 471 -22.32 7.61 -11.47
CA ILE A 471 -23.13 7.88 -10.28
C ILE A 471 -24.50 8.32 -10.76
N LYS A 472 -25.47 7.41 -10.68
CA LYS A 472 -26.82 7.59 -11.20
C LYS A 472 -27.75 8.07 -10.11
N ASN A 473 -28.57 9.07 -10.40
CA ASN A 473 -29.75 9.39 -9.59
C ASN A 473 -30.90 8.44 -9.99
N PRO A 474 -31.37 7.53 -9.11
CA PRO A 474 -32.37 6.53 -9.48
C PRO A 474 -33.73 7.12 -9.87
N ALA A 475 -34.07 8.30 -9.37
CA ALA A 475 -35.37 8.92 -9.61
C ALA A 475 -35.51 9.51 -11.02
N SER A 476 -34.41 10.02 -11.58
CA SER A 476 -34.37 10.60 -12.94
C SER A 476 -33.82 9.65 -14.00
N ASP A 477 -33.24 8.53 -13.60
CA ASP A 477 -32.48 7.60 -14.45
C ASP A 477 -31.22 8.21 -15.11
N ARG A 478 -30.73 9.34 -14.59
CA ARG A 478 -29.61 10.11 -15.14
C ARG A 478 -28.37 10.06 -14.26
N CYS A 479 -27.21 10.38 -14.83
CA CYS A 479 -25.90 10.31 -14.19
C CYS A 479 -25.37 11.71 -13.83
N LEU A 480 -24.59 11.79 -12.74
CA LEU A 480 -23.67 12.90 -12.55
C LEU A 480 -22.74 12.97 -13.76
N ASN A 481 -22.49 14.19 -14.23
CA ASN A 481 -21.79 14.44 -15.46
C ASN A 481 -21.04 15.77 -15.37
N ILE A 482 -19.79 15.82 -15.86
CA ILE A 482 -19.10 17.10 -16.04
C ILE A 482 -19.70 17.78 -17.27
N SER A 483 -20.16 19.03 -17.11
CA SER A 483 -20.77 19.79 -18.19
C SER A 483 -19.86 19.88 -19.43
N GLY A 484 -20.41 19.46 -20.57
CA GLY A 484 -19.72 19.42 -21.87
C GLY A 484 -18.99 18.10 -22.12
N ALA A 485 -18.82 17.75 -23.40
CA ALA A 485 -18.03 16.59 -23.81
C ALA A 485 -16.52 16.94 -23.77
N GLY A 486 -15.69 16.01 -23.30
CA GLY A 486 -14.25 16.21 -23.16
C GLY A 486 -13.44 14.96 -23.50
N PRO A 487 -12.11 15.06 -23.33
CA PRO A 487 -11.52 14.52 -22.09
C PRO A 487 -10.89 15.57 -21.17
N THR A 488 -10.92 16.86 -21.55
CA THR A 488 -10.31 17.95 -20.78
C THR A 488 -11.36 19.01 -20.43
N TRP A 489 -11.51 19.29 -19.13
CA TRP A 489 -12.41 20.33 -18.62
C TRP A 489 -11.65 21.26 -17.68
N PRO A 490 -11.79 22.58 -17.80
CA PRO A 490 -11.12 23.52 -16.91
C PRO A 490 -11.68 23.45 -15.46
N ASN A 491 -10.91 23.95 -14.50
CA ASN A 491 -11.43 24.16 -13.15
C ASN A 491 -12.67 25.05 -13.16
N SER A 492 -13.57 24.81 -12.21
CA SER A 492 -14.88 25.46 -12.11
C SER A 492 -15.90 25.03 -13.17
N THR A 493 -15.64 23.96 -13.91
CA THR A 493 -16.64 23.37 -14.80
C THR A 493 -17.78 22.79 -13.97
N PRO A 494 -19.06 23.11 -14.24
CA PRO A 494 -20.19 22.61 -13.46
C PRO A 494 -20.33 21.09 -13.52
N ILE A 495 -20.75 20.52 -12.40
CA ILE A 495 -21.27 19.15 -12.35
C ILE A 495 -22.79 19.23 -12.49
N ILE A 496 -23.32 18.46 -13.43
CA ILE A 496 -24.73 18.47 -13.81
C ILE A 496 -25.28 17.04 -13.80
N LEU A 497 -26.60 16.94 -13.86
CA LEU A 497 -27.32 15.72 -14.17
C LEU A 497 -27.46 15.60 -15.70
N PHE A 498 -27.15 14.45 -16.27
CA PHE A 498 -27.27 14.20 -17.70
C PHE A 498 -27.58 12.72 -18.00
N ASP A 499 -28.16 12.42 -19.15
CA ASP A 499 -28.41 11.04 -19.58
C ASP A 499 -27.11 10.21 -19.58
N CYS A 500 -27.18 9.02 -18.97
CA CYS A 500 -26.04 8.12 -18.86
C CYS A 500 -25.66 7.57 -20.24
N ASN A 501 -24.47 7.89 -20.77
CA ASN A 501 -24.14 7.61 -22.18
C ASN A 501 -22.77 6.94 -22.42
N GLY A 502 -22.08 6.55 -21.35
CA GLY A 502 -20.80 5.84 -21.35
C GLY A 502 -19.57 6.71 -21.61
N GLN A 503 -19.70 8.04 -21.57
CA GLN A 503 -18.59 8.95 -21.89
C GLN A 503 -17.69 9.24 -20.68
N ASN A 504 -16.50 9.76 -20.97
CA ASN A 504 -15.46 10.07 -19.98
C ASN A 504 -15.88 11.10 -18.91
N ASN A 505 -16.83 12.00 -19.20
CA ASN A 505 -17.36 13.01 -18.27
C ASN A 505 -18.26 12.45 -17.16
N GLU A 506 -18.65 11.17 -17.20
CA GLU A 506 -19.50 10.54 -16.18
C GLU A 506 -18.80 9.40 -15.42
N LEU A 507 -17.50 9.21 -15.66
CA LEU A 507 -16.70 8.21 -14.97
C LEU A 507 -16.10 8.82 -13.70
N PHE A 508 -16.59 8.40 -12.55
CA PHE A 508 -16.13 8.86 -11.25
C PHE A 508 -15.58 7.73 -10.41
N GLN A 509 -14.66 8.09 -9.54
CA GLN A 509 -14.05 7.20 -8.57
C GLN A 509 -14.01 7.91 -7.21
N LEU A 510 -14.62 7.30 -6.20
CA LEU A 510 -14.54 7.78 -4.82
C LEU A 510 -13.32 7.15 -4.16
N THR A 511 -12.38 7.94 -3.66
CA THR A 511 -11.27 7.44 -2.86
C THR A 511 -11.70 7.20 -1.42
N ALA A 512 -10.94 6.41 -0.66
CA ALA A 512 -11.26 6.18 0.76
C ALA A 512 -11.03 7.41 1.66
N ASP A 513 -10.17 8.35 1.26
CA ASP A 513 -10.04 9.63 1.95
C ASP A 513 -11.14 10.63 1.56
N GLY A 514 -12.15 10.17 0.79
CA GLY A 514 -13.39 10.86 0.47
C GLY A 514 -13.36 11.69 -0.82
N GLN A 515 -12.25 11.73 -1.57
CA GLN A 515 -12.23 12.50 -2.82
C GLN A 515 -13.01 11.78 -3.91
N LEU A 516 -14.00 12.47 -4.47
CA LEU A 516 -14.76 11.96 -5.60
C LEU A 516 -14.22 12.58 -6.88
N TYR A 517 -13.34 11.89 -7.61
CA TYR A 517 -12.71 12.45 -8.80
C TYR A 517 -13.21 11.83 -10.09
N ASN A 518 -13.17 12.62 -11.16
CA ASN A 518 -13.40 12.13 -12.51
C ASN A 518 -12.16 11.38 -13.00
N TYR A 519 -12.36 10.13 -13.40
CA TYR A 519 -11.29 9.21 -13.73
C TYR A 519 -10.43 9.68 -14.91
N THR A 520 -11.03 10.35 -15.90
CA THR A 520 -10.31 10.78 -17.11
C THR A 520 -9.50 12.05 -16.90
N SER A 521 -10.05 13.04 -16.20
CA SER A 521 -9.38 14.33 -15.99
C SER A 521 -8.49 14.39 -14.76
N ASN A 522 -8.60 13.40 -13.86
CA ASN A 522 -7.90 13.36 -12.58
C ASN A 522 -8.18 14.59 -11.70
N ARG A 523 -9.41 15.11 -11.78
CA ARG A 523 -9.90 16.27 -11.03
C ARG A 523 -11.09 15.90 -10.15
N CYS A 524 -11.24 16.59 -9.03
CA CYS A 524 -12.19 16.28 -7.98
C CYS A 524 -13.50 17.03 -8.14
N LEU A 525 -14.60 16.39 -7.74
CA LEU A 525 -15.82 17.09 -7.34
C LEU A 525 -15.49 17.97 -6.16
N ASN A 526 -15.89 19.23 -6.25
CA ASN A 526 -15.56 20.27 -5.30
C ASN A 526 -16.80 21.12 -5.05
N VAL A 527 -17.16 21.34 -3.79
CA VAL A 527 -18.14 22.35 -3.43
C VAL A 527 -17.51 23.74 -3.56
N ALA A 528 -18.05 24.56 -4.46
CA ALA A 528 -17.45 25.82 -4.85
C ALA A 528 -17.29 26.81 -3.67
N GLY A 529 -16.11 27.43 -3.60
CA GLY A 529 -15.73 28.44 -2.61
C GLY A 529 -14.95 27.89 -1.41
N ALA A 530 -14.39 28.78 -0.59
CA ALA A 530 -13.57 28.42 0.59
C ALA A 530 -14.39 28.14 1.87
N GLY A 531 -15.72 28.14 1.77
CA GLY A 531 -16.66 27.96 2.88
C GLY A 531 -17.11 29.27 3.55
N PRO A 532 -18.10 29.21 4.47
CA PRO A 532 -18.88 28.01 4.83
C PRO A 532 -19.76 27.55 3.66
N TRP A 533 -19.86 26.24 3.45
CA TRP A 533 -20.64 25.65 2.36
C TRP A 533 -22.07 25.38 2.82
N ASN A 534 -23.00 26.16 2.27
CA ASN A 534 -24.41 26.19 2.63
C ASN A 534 -25.29 25.59 1.52
N ASN A 535 -26.58 25.51 1.78
CA ASN A 535 -27.58 25.10 0.79
C ASN A 535 -27.49 26.00 -0.46
N GLY A 536 -27.43 25.35 -1.63
CA GLY A 536 -27.36 26.00 -2.93
C GLY A 536 -25.94 26.26 -3.44
N ASN A 537 -24.89 25.98 -2.66
CA ASN A 537 -23.52 26.02 -3.19
C ASN A 537 -23.39 25.03 -4.36
N SER A 538 -22.84 25.52 -5.49
CA SER A 538 -22.63 24.70 -6.68
C SER A 538 -21.53 23.66 -6.46
N VAL A 539 -21.70 22.51 -7.10
CA VAL A 539 -20.67 21.47 -7.19
C VAL A 539 -20.01 21.55 -8.56
N ILE A 540 -18.69 21.63 -8.56
CA ILE A 540 -17.86 21.89 -9.74
C ILE A 540 -16.73 20.86 -9.82
N LEU A 541 -16.11 20.76 -10.98
CA LEU A 541 -14.84 20.08 -11.18
C LEU A 541 -13.69 21.04 -10.81
N PHE A 542 -12.74 20.58 -10.01
CA PHE A 542 -11.56 21.35 -9.60
C PHE A 542 -10.33 20.46 -9.40
N ASP A 543 -9.13 21.04 -9.44
CA ASP A 543 -7.91 20.28 -9.11
C ASP A 543 -7.98 19.76 -7.68
N CYS A 544 -7.62 18.49 -7.50
CA CYS A 544 -7.74 17.82 -6.21
C CYS A 544 -6.79 18.41 -5.15
N VAL A 545 -7.33 18.75 -3.97
CA VAL A 545 -6.55 19.24 -2.82
C VAL A 545 -6.79 18.33 -1.62
N ALA A 546 -5.77 17.54 -1.25
CA ALA A 546 -5.90 16.47 -0.25
C ALA A 546 -6.43 16.93 1.12
N SER A 547 -6.09 18.14 1.56
CA SER A 547 -6.51 18.72 2.85
C SER A 547 -7.83 19.50 2.80
N ALA A 548 -8.45 19.64 1.63
CA ALA A 548 -9.62 20.50 1.44
C ALA A 548 -10.92 19.76 1.83
N GLY A 549 -11.68 20.32 2.77
CA GLY A 549 -12.93 19.73 3.26
C GLY A 549 -14.08 19.75 2.26
N ASN A 550 -14.08 20.65 1.27
CA ASN A 550 -15.11 20.76 0.22
C ASN A 550 -15.03 19.71 -0.88
N GLU A 551 -13.98 18.92 -0.93
CA GLU A 551 -13.80 17.87 -1.94
C GLU A 551 -14.02 16.48 -1.38
N LYS A 552 -14.41 16.40 -0.11
CA LYS A 552 -14.64 15.13 0.60
C LYS A 552 -16.11 14.76 0.54
N PHE A 553 -16.40 13.50 0.24
CA PHE A 553 -17.73 12.92 0.21
C PHE A 553 -17.69 11.52 0.81
N GLU A 554 -18.78 11.14 1.45
CA GLU A 554 -18.98 9.81 2.00
C GLU A 554 -20.37 9.29 1.62
N TRP A 555 -20.46 8.00 1.31
CA TRP A 555 -21.74 7.34 1.11
C TRP A 555 -22.44 7.15 2.46
N THR A 556 -23.70 7.55 2.52
CA THR A 556 -24.59 7.23 3.63
C THR A 556 -25.29 5.90 3.37
N ALA A 557 -25.79 5.24 4.42
CA ALA A 557 -26.53 3.98 4.29
C ALA A 557 -27.81 4.13 3.47
N GLU A 558 -28.35 5.35 3.42
CA GLU A 558 -29.56 5.71 2.70
C GLU A 558 -29.28 6.11 1.24
N GLY A 559 -28.05 5.98 0.74
CA GLY A 559 -27.69 6.23 -0.67
C GLY A 559 -27.46 7.70 -1.03
N GLN A 560 -27.20 8.59 -0.07
CA GLN A 560 -26.75 9.97 -0.32
C GLN A 560 -25.22 10.06 -0.29
N LEU A 561 -24.65 11.03 -1.02
CA LEU A 561 -23.25 11.44 -0.93
C LEU A 561 -23.13 12.69 -0.06
N ARG A 562 -22.66 12.54 1.18
CA ARG A 562 -22.56 13.62 2.16
C ARG A 562 -21.17 14.24 2.17
N ASN A 563 -21.08 15.56 2.19
CA ASN A 563 -19.86 16.28 2.50
C ASN A 563 -19.71 16.40 4.03
N PRO A 564 -18.71 15.75 4.65
CA PRO A 564 -18.59 15.69 6.11
C PRO A 564 -18.25 17.05 6.74
N ALA A 565 -17.64 17.98 6.00
CA ALA A 565 -17.25 19.27 6.51
C ALA A 565 -18.44 20.24 6.69
N SER A 566 -19.48 20.08 5.88
CA SER A 566 -20.73 20.87 5.96
C SER A 566 -21.91 20.07 6.53
N ASN A 567 -21.79 18.75 6.63
CA ASN A 567 -22.85 17.81 6.96
C ASN A 567 -24.08 17.90 6.02
N ARG A 568 -23.82 18.23 4.75
CA ARG A 568 -24.82 18.38 3.68
C ARG A 568 -24.57 17.39 2.55
N CYS A 569 -25.59 17.11 1.76
CA CYS A 569 -25.57 16.10 0.72
C CYS A 569 -25.49 16.72 -0.68
N LEU A 570 -24.88 15.99 -1.62
CA LEU A 570 -25.08 16.25 -3.04
C LEU A 570 -26.57 16.17 -3.36
N ASN A 571 -27.05 17.11 -4.17
CA ASN A 571 -28.46 17.26 -4.46
C ASN A 571 -28.64 17.69 -5.91
N VAL A 572 -29.51 17.02 -6.65
CA VAL A 572 -29.97 17.50 -7.95
C VAL A 572 -30.89 18.70 -7.71
N ALA A 573 -30.47 19.88 -8.19
CA ALA A 573 -31.13 21.14 -7.85
C ALA A 573 -32.62 21.16 -8.22
N GLY A 574 -33.44 21.65 -7.27
CA GLY A 574 -34.89 21.78 -7.41
C GLY A 574 -35.68 20.63 -6.78
N ALA A 575 -36.82 20.96 -6.20
CA ALA A 575 -37.76 20.00 -5.63
C ALA A 575 -38.87 19.71 -6.66
N GLY A 576 -38.83 18.55 -7.32
CA GLY A 576 -39.86 18.15 -8.27
C GLY A 576 -39.61 16.76 -8.82
N PRO A 577 -40.62 16.01 -9.28
CA PRO A 577 -40.42 14.60 -9.66
C PRO A 577 -39.65 14.41 -10.98
N VAL A 578 -39.31 15.50 -11.67
CA VAL A 578 -38.66 15.47 -12.98
C VAL A 578 -37.45 16.39 -12.95
N TRP A 579 -36.27 15.82 -13.17
CA TRP A 579 -35.01 16.54 -13.35
C TRP A 579 -34.46 16.25 -14.74
N ASN A 580 -34.27 17.30 -15.53
CA ASN A 580 -33.84 17.20 -16.93
C ASN A 580 -32.30 17.17 -17.03
N ASN A 581 -31.80 16.87 -18.23
CA ASN A 581 -30.40 17.10 -18.55
C ASN A 581 -30.00 18.55 -18.25
N GLU A 582 -28.74 18.74 -17.87
CA GLU A 582 -28.14 20.03 -17.51
C GLU A 582 -28.64 20.61 -16.17
N THR A 583 -29.48 19.88 -15.43
CA THR A 583 -29.83 20.29 -14.06
C THR A 583 -28.58 20.30 -13.18
N PRO A 584 -28.25 21.42 -12.51
CA PRO A 584 -27.04 21.50 -11.70
C PRO A 584 -27.06 20.57 -10.48
N ILE A 585 -25.89 20.08 -10.10
CA ILE A 585 -25.67 19.47 -8.80
C ILE A 585 -25.23 20.55 -7.81
N VAL A 586 -25.91 20.60 -6.68
CA VAL A 586 -25.66 21.55 -5.59
C VAL A 586 -25.47 20.80 -4.27
N LEU A 587 -25.00 21.53 -3.27
CA LEU A 587 -25.02 21.08 -1.88
C LEU A 587 -26.34 21.48 -1.23
N TRP A 588 -26.97 20.57 -0.48
CA TRP A 588 -28.21 20.82 0.25
C TRP A 588 -28.29 19.99 1.53
N ASP A 589 -29.13 20.38 2.49
CA ASP A 589 -29.34 19.60 3.71
C ASP A 589 -29.81 18.17 3.38
N CYS A 590 -29.28 17.19 4.10
CA CYS A 590 -29.59 15.77 3.89
C CYS A 590 -30.99 15.44 4.43
N THR A 591 -31.99 15.31 3.56
CA THR A 591 -33.40 15.13 3.94
C THR A 591 -33.97 13.72 3.67
N GLY A 592 -33.26 12.91 2.88
CA GLY A 592 -33.72 11.61 2.40
C GLY A 592 -34.54 11.65 1.10
N ASP A 593 -34.63 12.80 0.42
CA ASP A 593 -35.45 13.00 -0.77
C ASP A 593 -34.87 12.32 -2.03
N PRO A 594 -35.69 12.00 -3.05
CA PRO A 594 -35.21 11.29 -4.25
C PRO A 594 -34.13 12.02 -5.07
N ASN A 595 -34.04 13.35 -5.04
CA ASN A 595 -32.99 14.15 -5.73
C ASN A 595 -31.60 14.05 -5.10
N GLU A 596 -31.49 13.54 -3.89
CA GLU A 596 -30.20 13.37 -3.21
C GLU A 596 -29.80 11.91 -3.08
N LYS A 597 -30.60 11.00 -3.65
CA LYS A 597 -30.26 9.59 -3.76
C LYS A 597 -29.42 9.32 -4.99
N PHE A 598 -28.37 8.56 -4.82
CA PHE A 598 -27.47 8.15 -5.87
C PHE A 598 -27.12 6.67 -5.76
N GLN A 599 -26.73 6.09 -6.89
CA GLN A 599 -26.26 4.72 -6.99
C GLN A 599 -25.00 4.71 -7.86
N LEU A 600 -23.95 4.05 -7.37
CA LEU A 600 -22.79 3.75 -8.19
C LEU A 600 -23.13 2.59 -9.13
N ILE A 601 -23.08 2.85 -10.43
CA ILE A 601 -23.08 1.83 -11.47
C ILE A 601 -21.64 1.61 -11.90
N ALA A 602 -21.00 0.61 -11.30
CA ALA A 602 -19.65 0.21 -11.66
C ALA A 602 -19.56 -0.08 -13.17
N VAL A 603 -18.55 0.48 -13.82
CA VAL A 603 -18.15 0.08 -15.17
C VAL A 603 -16.88 -0.76 -15.03
N GLN A 604 -16.79 -1.85 -15.77
CA GLN A 604 -15.52 -2.55 -15.91
C GLN A 604 -14.59 -1.61 -16.69
N ALA A 605 -13.51 -1.16 -16.07
CA ALA A 605 -12.45 -0.40 -16.73
C ALA A 605 -11.65 -1.31 -17.67
#